data_AF-A0A4Y9RTJ4-F1
#
_entry.id   AF-A0A4Y9RTJ4-F1
#
_cell.length_a   1.000
_cell.length_b   1.000
_cell.length_c   1.000
_cell.angle_alpha   90.00
_cell.angle_beta   90.00
_cell.angle_gamma   90.00
#
_symmetry.space_group_name_H-M   'P 1'
#
loop_
_entity.id
_entity.type
_entity.pdbx_description
1 polymer ?
#
loop_
_entity_poly.entity_id
_entity_poly.type
_entity_poly.pdbx_seq_one_letter_code
_entity_poly.pdbx_strand_id
1 'polypeptide(L)'
;MYRIGFPLWRQAARLGVPLSLRVDVIHDAEAQVYVATSEDLRGLVCEAATIEELRSEVEGAVMDLLDVYLKRRVSPPVTDMRLRAA
;
A
#
# COMPACT_ATOMS: atom_id res chain seq x y z
N MET A 1 17.32 0.80 3.58
CA MET A 1 15.86 0.57 3.45
C MET A 1 15.16 1.13 4.68
N TYR A 2 13.96 1.71 4.54
CA TYR A 2 13.14 2.23 5.64
C TYR A 2 11.87 1.38 5.81
N ARG A 3 11.56 0.95 7.03
CA ARG A 3 10.44 0.03 7.27
C ARG A 3 9.09 0.75 7.15
N ILE A 4 8.18 0.18 6.37
CA ILE A 4 6.77 0.63 6.30
C ILE A 4 6.15 0.47 7.70
N GLY A 5 5.25 1.40 8.08
CA GLY A 5 4.61 1.40 9.39
C GLY A 5 5.38 2.20 10.46
N PHE A 6 6.68 2.44 10.30
CA PHE A 6 7.44 3.31 11.21
C PHE A 6 7.16 4.80 10.96
N PRO A 7 7.30 5.68 11.97
CA PRO A 7 7.04 7.12 11.78
C PRO A 7 7.73 7.69 10.54
N LEU A 8 7.06 8.56 9.81
CA LEU A 8 7.58 9.23 8.60
C LEU A 8 7.96 8.32 7.41
N TRP A 9 7.59 7.03 7.40
CA TRP A 9 7.90 6.12 6.28
C TRP A 9 7.40 6.64 4.91
N ARG A 10 6.27 7.35 4.88
CA ARG A 10 5.72 7.95 3.65
C ARG A 10 6.57 9.10 3.12
N GLN A 11 7.27 9.81 4.00
CA GLN A 11 8.19 10.88 3.60
C GLN A 11 9.46 10.27 3.04
N ALA A 12 10.00 9.24 3.69
CA ALA A 12 11.12 8.46 3.16
C ALA A 12 10.81 7.91 1.76
N ALA A 13 9.62 7.34 1.57
CA ALA A 13 9.14 6.85 0.26
C ALA A 13 9.16 7.96 -0.80
N ARG A 14 8.62 9.15 -0.47
CA ARG A 14 8.57 10.31 -1.38
C ARG A 14 9.95 10.87 -1.73
N LEU A 15 10.94 10.67 -0.86
CA LEU A 15 12.34 11.04 -1.10
C LEU A 15 13.11 9.97 -1.90
N GLY A 16 12.44 8.91 -2.36
CA GLY A 16 13.06 7.83 -3.13
C GLY A 16 13.85 6.84 -2.28
N VAL A 17 13.69 6.85 -0.95
CA VAL A 17 14.35 5.89 -0.07
C VAL A 17 13.70 4.51 -0.27
N PRO A 18 14.48 3.45 -0.57
CA PRO A 18 13.94 2.10 -0.69
C PRO A 18 13.23 1.67 0.60
N LEU A 19 12.03 1.09 0.47
CA LEU A 19 11.23 0.65 1.61
C LEU A 19 11.44 -0.84 1.91
N SER A 20 11.21 -1.24 3.16
CA SER A 20 11.09 -2.64 3.56
C SER A 20 9.73 -2.91 4.20
N LEU A 21 9.18 -4.10 3.96
CA LEU A 21 7.89 -4.52 4.47
C LEU A 21 8.02 -5.90 5.13
N ARG A 22 7.49 -6.07 6.35
CA ARG A 22 7.31 -7.40 6.94
C ARG A 22 5.93 -7.94 6.56
N VAL A 23 5.90 -9.15 6.02
CA VAL A 23 4.67 -9.89 5.71
C VAL A 23 4.66 -11.17 6.54
N ASP A 24 3.56 -11.37 7.25
CA ASP A 24 3.32 -12.56 8.06
C ASP A 24 2.42 -13.50 7.25
N VAL A 25 2.83 -14.75 7.12
CA VAL A 25 2.11 -15.78 6.34
C VAL A 25 1.65 -16.89 7.26
N ILE A 26 0.38 -17.24 7.17
CA ILE A 26 -0.22 -18.39 7.84
C ILE A 26 -0.75 -19.38 6.79
N HIS A 27 -0.71 -20.67 7.09
CA HIS A 27 -1.35 -21.68 6.25
C HIS A 27 -2.70 -22.06 6.85
N ASP A 28 -3.77 -21.83 6.10
CA ASP A 28 -5.12 -22.29 6.43
C ASP A 28 -5.31 -23.70 5.87
N ALA A 29 -5.29 -24.69 6.76
CA ALA A 29 -5.44 -26.10 6.38
C ALA A 29 -6.88 -26.48 6.02
N GLU A 30 -7.90 -25.71 6.40
CA GLU A 30 -9.29 -25.99 6.02
C GLU A 30 -9.54 -25.53 4.58
N ALA A 31 -9.06 -24.34 4.24
CA ALA A 31 -9.16 -23.77 2.90
C ALA A 31 -8.05 -24.25 1.93
N GLN A 32 -6.99 -24.89 2.45
CA GLN A 32 -5.81 -25.32 1.67
C GLN A 32 -5.12 -24.15 0.95
N VAL A 33 -4.99 -23.01 1.64
CA VAL A 33 -4.34 -21.80 1.12
C VAL A 33 -3.37 -21.21 2.12
N TYR A 34 -2.42 -20.44 1.61
CA TYR A 34 -1.58 -19.55 2.41
C TYR A 34 -2.18 -18.15 2.42
N VAL A 35 -2.24 -17.53 3.59
CA VAL A 35 -2.77 -16.17 3.78
C VAL A 35 -1.65 -15.27 4.26
N ALA A 36 -1.38 -14.19 3.51
CA ALA A 36 -0.44 -13.14 3.86
C ALA A 36 -1.16 -11.94 4.47
N THR A 37 -0.62 -11.42 5.56
CA THR A 37 -1.06 -10.17 6.19
C THR A 37 0.14 -9.32 6.63
N SER A 38 -0.08 -8.05 6.97
CA SER A 38 0.98 -7.21 7.52
C SER A 38 0.44 -6.17 8.49
N GLU A 39 1.06 -6.08 9.66
CA GLU A 39 0.85 -4.97 10.61
C GLU A 39 1.45 -3.65 10.09
N ASP A 40 2.51 -3.74 9.27
CA ASP A 40 3.24 -2.59 8.75
C ASP A 40 2.43 -1.86 7.66
N LEU A 41 1.75 -2.62 6.79
CA LEU A 41 0.92 -2.10 5.69
C LEU A 41 -0.56 -2.48 5.89
N ARG A 42 -1.28 -1.62 6.60
CA ARG A 42 -2.69 -1.83 6.89
C ARG A 42 -3.51 -1.93 5.58
N GLY A 43 -4.27 -3.01 5.44
CA GLY A 43 -5.05 -3.32 4.25
C GLY A 43 -4.44 -4.43 3.39
N LEU A 44 -3.20 -4.86 3.67
CA LEU A 44 -2.61 -6.00 2.99
C LEU A 44 -3.20 -7.30 3.54
N VAL A 45 -4.01 -7.97 2.71
CA VAL A 45 -4.50 -9.34 2.90
C VAL A 45 -4.51 -10.00 1.53
N CYS A 46 -3.75 -11.07 1.36
CA CYS A 46 -3.70 -11.86 0.13
C CYS A 46 -3.78 -13.34 0.49
N GLU A 47 -4.35 -14.15 -0.40
CA GLU A 47 -4.38 -15.60 -0.23
C GLU A 47 -4.07 -16.30 -1.56
N ALA A 48 -3.40 -17.45 -1.49
CA ALA A 48 -3.16 -18.29 -2.67
C ALA A 48 -2.89 -19.74 -2.28
N ALA A 49 -3.04 -20.67 -3.23
CA ALA A 49 -2.82 -22.10 -3.01
C ALA A 49 -1.34 -22.45 -2.80
N THR A 50 -0.42 -21.65 -3.36
CA THR A 50 1.03 -21.85 -3.26
C THR A 50 1.75 -20.60 -2.75
N ILE A 51 2.95 -20.79 -2.19
CA ILE A 51 3.78 -19.68 -1.71
C ILE A 51 4.23 -18.79 -2.87
N GLU A 52 4.52 -19.37 -4.02
CA GLU A 52 4.94 -18.66 -5.23
C GLU A 52 3.82 -17.73 -5.76
N GLU A 53 2.59 -18.25 -5.84
CA GLU A 53 1.42 -17.43 -6.20
C GLU A 53 1.16 -16.35 -5.15
N LEU A 54 1.21 -16.71 -3.85
CA LEU A 54 1.00 -15.75 -2.77
C LEU A 54 2.01 -14.60 -2.85
N ARG A 55 3.26 -14.91 -3.18
CA ARG A 55 4.29 -13.88 -3.36
C ARG A 55 3.93 -12.91 -4.49
N SER A 56 3.48 -13.41 -5.63
CA SER A 56 3.06 -12.56 -6.76
C SER A 56 1.88 -11.67 -6.38
N GLU A 57 0.88 -12.22 -5.69
CA GLU A 57 -0.29 -11.48 -5.20
C GLU A 57 0.10 -10.39 -4.19
N VAL A 58 0.99 -10.73 -3.24
CA VAL A 58 1.52 -9.77 -2.26
C VAL A 58 2.28 -8.64 -2.96
N GLU A 59 3.15 -8.95 -3.93
CA GLU A 59 3.89 -7.93 -4.68
C GLU A 59 2.94 -6.96 -5.41
N GLY A 60 1.89 -7.47 -6.05
CA GLY A 60 0.84 -6.64 -6.69
C GLY A 60 0.06 -5.79 -5.70
N ALA A 61 -0.48 -6.41 -4.65
CA ALA A 61 -1.29 -5.71 -3.64
C ALA A 61 -0.49 -4.64 -2.88
N VAL A 62 0.79 -4.88 -2.60
CA VAL A 62 1.67 -3.89 -1.98
C VAL A 62 1.80 -2.64 -2.87
N MET A 63 1.96 -2.81 -4.19
CA MET A 63 2.06 -1.68 -5.11
C MET A 63 0.78 -0.86 -5.15
N ASP A 64 -0.38 -1.52 -5.26
CA ASP A 64 -1.69 -0.85 -5.28
C ASP A 64 -1.95 -0.08 -3.98
N LEU A 65 -1.66 -0.70 -2.84
CA LEU A 65 -1.79 -0.04 -1.54
C LEU A 65 -0.83 1.14 -1.40
N LEU A 66 0.43 0.98 -1.78
CA LEU A 66 1.41 2.08 -1.75
C LEU A 66 0.95 3.26 -2.61
N ASP A 67 0.38 3.00 -3.79
CA ASP A 67 -0.22 4.03 -4.62
C ASP A 67 -1.34 4.78 -3.89
N VAL A 68 -2.22 4.07 -3.18
CA VAL A 68 -3.27 4.70 -2.37
C VAL A 68 -2.68 5.52 -1.21
N TYR A 69 -1.67 5.00 -0.51
CA TYR A 69 -1.04 5.67 0.64
C TYR A 69 -0.23 6.90 0.27
N LEU A 70 0.42 6.88 -0.91
CA LEU A 70 1.36 7.90 -1.35
C LEU A 70 0.72 8.95 -2.26
N LYS A 71 -0.39 8.63 -2.94
CA LYS A 71 -1.17 9.58 -3.74
C LYS A 71 -1.38 10.89 -2.98
N ARG A 72 -0.99 11.99 -3.62
CA ARG A 72 -1.11 13.33 -3.07
C ARG A 72 -2.59 13.69 -3.08
N ARG A 73 -3.22 13.80 -1.90
CA ARG A 73 -4.47 14.56 -1.79
C ARG A 73 -4.13 16.01 -2.12
N VAL A 74 -4.46 16.43 -3.34
CA VAL A 74 -4.52 17.85 -3.67
C VAL A 74 -5.77 18.37 -2.98
N SER A 75 -5.64 19.39 -2.13
CA SER A 75 -6.83 20.07 -1.62
C SER A 75 -7.54 20.70 -2.83
N PRO A 76 -8.88 20.58 -2.94
CA PRO A 76 -9.60 21.27 -4.02
C PRO A 76 -9.18 22.74 -4.05
N PRO A 77 -8.92 23.31 -5.24
CA PRO A 77 -8.59 24.72 -5.33
C PRO A 77 -9.77 25.56 -4.82
N VAL A 78 -9.48 26.65 -4.12
CA VAL A 78 -10.47 27.69 -3.86
C VAL A 78 -10.67 28.45 -5.18
N THR A 79 -11.83 28.28 -5.80
CA THR A 79 -12.15 28.90 -7.09
C THR A 79 -12.99 30.16 -6.86
N ASP A 80 -12.43 31.33 -7.18
CA ASP A 80 -13.16 32.60 -7.24
C ASP A 80 -13.67 32.82 -8.67
N MET A 81 -14.98 32.68 -8.90
CA MET A 81 -15.61 32.90 -10.21
C MET A 81 -16.15 34.32 -10.30
N ARG A 82 -15.68 35.09 -11.29
CA ARG A 82 -16.14 36.47 -11.53
C ARG A 82 -16.81 36.58 -12.90
N LEU A 83 -18.02 37.11 -12.91
CA LEU A 83 -18.72 37.50 -14.14
C LEU A 83 -18.15 38.83 -14.65
N ARG A 84 -17.69 38.89 -15.89
CA ARG A 84 -17.31 40.13 -16.57
C ARG A 84 -18.38 40.48 -17.60
N ALA A 85 -18.95 41.68 -17.49
CA ALA A 85 -19.73 42.27 -18.57
C ALA A 85 -18.77 42.84 -19.63
N ALA A 86 -19.17 42.76 -20.90
CA ALA A 86 -18.46 43.37 -22.03
C ALA A 86 -18.58 44.90 -21.99
#